data_AF-A0A9P5PZC4-F1
#
_entry.id   AF-A0A9P5PZC4-F1
#
_cell.length_a   1.000
_cell.length_b   1.000
_cell.length_c   1.000
_cell.angle_alpha   90.00
_cell.angle_beta   90.00
_cell.angle_gamma   90.00
#
_symmetry.space_group_name_H-M   'P 1'
#
loop_
_entity.id
_entity.type
_entity.pdbx_description
1 polymer ?
#
loop_
_entity_poly.entity_id
_entity_poly.type
_entity_poly.pdbx_seq_one_letter_code
_entity_poly.pdbx_strand_id
1 'polypeptide(L)' 'CSIQEIVQYSCELEKVGAEGSVIRCFPLSRLFKMCPGLPAVEVTTVLNIDENGAVENP' A
#
# COMPACT_ATOMS: atom_id res chain seq x y z
N CYS A 1 -10.02 -8.08 -14.48
CA CYS A 1 -9.47 -7.26 -13.38
C CYS A 1 -7.97 -7.14 -13.55
N SER A 2 -7.35 -6.09 -13.04
CA SER A 2 -5.90 -5.85 -13.10
C SER A 2 -5.38 -5.47 -11.71
N ILE A 3 -4.18 -5.92 -11.36
CA ILE A 3 -3.44 -5.38 -10.23
C ILE A 3 -2.75 -4.09 -10.70
N GLN A 4 -2.94 -3.00 -9.97
CA GLN A 4 -2.30 -1.72 -10.24
C GLN A 4 -1.63 -1.20 -8.97
N GLU A 5 -0.50 -0.53 -9.14
CA GLU A 5 0.19 0.17 -8.08
C GLU A 5 -0.31 1.61 -7.97
N ILE A 6 -0.60 2.04 -6.76
CA ILE A 6 -0.91 3.43 -6.42
C ILE A 6 0.07 3.87 -5.34
N VAL A 7 0.87 4.90 -5.63
CA VAL A 7 1.76 5.51 -4.64
C VAL A 7 0.96 6.51 -3.81
N GLN A 8 0.91 6.27 -2.51
CA GLN A 8 0.40 7.20 -1.51
C GLN A 8 1.57 7.88 -0.80
N TYR A 9 1.30 8.96 -0.06
CA TYR A 9 2.31 9.64 0.74
C TYR A 9 1.82 9.77 2.18
N SER A 10 2.64 9.32 3.14
CA SER A 10 2.45 9.64 4.55
C SER A 10 3.30 10.84 4.90
N CYS A 11 2.67 11.92 5.34
CA CYS A 11 3.34 13.18 5.64
C CYS A 11 3.29 13.49 7.13
N GLU A 12 4.43 13.91 7.68
CA GLU A 12 4.59 14.30 9.07
C GLU A 12 5.18 15.70 9.16
N LEU A 13 4.71 16.47 10.16
CA LEU A 13 5.27 17.79 10.47
C LEU A 13 6.43 17.61 11.46
N GLU A 14 7.66 17.76 10.97
CA GLU A 14 8.87 17.70 11.79
C GLU A 14 9.25 19.11 12.26
N LYS A 15 9.48 19.29 13.56
CA LYS A 15 9.99 20.56 14.10
C LYS A 15 11.50 20.61 13.93
N VAL A 16 11.99 21.56 13.15
CA VAL A 16 13.42 21.77 12.91
C VAL A 16 13.88 22.95 13.77
N GLY A 17 14.12 22.67 15.06
CA GLY A 17 14.73 23.62 15.99
C GLY A 17 14.10 25.03 15.98
N ALA A 18 14.94 26.06 15.97
CA ALA A 18 14.52 27.47 15.95
C ALA A 18 14.03 27.96 14.56
N GLU A 19 14.19 27.13 13.51
CA GLU A 19 13.98 27.52 12.11
C GLU A 19 12.57 27.22 11.59
N GLY A 20 11.71 26.61 12.42
CA GLY A 20 10.30 26.37 12.13
C GLY A 20 9.96 24.90 11.93
N SER A 21 8.83 24.62 11.28
CA SER A 21 8.33 23.26 11.03
C SER A 21 8.45 22.92 9.55
N VAL A 22 8.90 21.72 9.22
CA VAL A 22 8.97 21.20 7.84
C VAL A 22 8.04 20.01 7.68
N ILE A 23 7.43 19.88 6.50
CA ILE A 23 6.62 18.70 6.16
C ILE A 23 7.54 17.70 5.47
N ARG A 24 7.68 16.50 6.04
CA ARG A 24 8.34 15.36 5.39
C ARG A 24 7.31 14.33 4.97
N CYS A 25 7.37 13.92 3.70
CA CYS A 25 6.48 12.90 3.15
C CYS A 25 7.27 11.67 2.71
N PHE A 26 6.76 10.49 3.05
CA PHE A 26 7.34 9.20 2.68
C PHE A 26 6.40 8.48 1.71
N PRO A 27 6.89 8.00 0.56
CA PRO A 27 6.07 7.27 -0.39
C PRO A 27 5.70 5.89 0.16
N LEU A 28 4.43 5.52 0.01
CA LEU A 28 3.85 4.24 0.37
C LEU A 28 3.28 3.59 -0.89
N SER A 29 3.99 2.59 -1.43
CA SER A 29 3.48 1.79 -2.55
C SER A 29 2.37 0.87 -2.06
N ARG A 30 1.20 0.94 -2.70
CA ARG A 30 0.01 0.16 -2.37
C ARG A 30 -0.50 -0.53 -3.64
N LEU A 31 -0.77 -1.82 -3.55
CA LEU A 31 -1.30 -2.61 -4.66
C LEU A 31 -2.82 -2.73 -4.55
N PHE A 32 -3.53 -2.50 -5.65
CA PHE A 32 -4.98 -2.60 -5.70
C PHE A 32 -5.44 -3.54 -6.81
N LYS A 33 -6.44 -4.36 -6.52
CA LYS A 33 -7.19 -5.12 -7.53
C LYS A 33 -8.32 -4.24 -8.06
N MET A 34 -8.19 -3.82 -9.31
CA MET A 34 -9.16 -2.99 -10.02
C MET A 34 -10.02 -3.85 -10.96
N CYS A 35 -11.34 -3.74 -10.82
CA CYS A 35 -12.31 -4.42 -11.69
C CYS A 35 -13.38 -3.41 -12.15
N PRO A 36 -13.75 -3.35 -13.43
CA PRO A 36 -14.81 -2.46 -13.91
C PRO A 36 -16.13 -2.69 -13.14
N GLY A 37 -16.76 -1.60 -12.70
CA GLY A 37 -18.04 -1.65 -11.97
C GLY A 37 -17.96 -2.14 -10.53
N LEU A 38 -16.76 -2.38 -9.99
CA LEU A 38 -16.55 -2.77 -8.59
C LEU A 38 -15.60 -1.78 -7.88
N PRO A 39 -15.73 -1.62 -6.55
CA PRO A 39 -14.76 -0.87 -5.78
C PRO A 39 -13.34 -1.44 -5.89
N ALA A 40 -12.35 -0.55 -5.78
CA ALA A 40 -10.95 -0.95 -5.65
C ALA A 40 -10.72 -1.67 -4.32
N VAL A 41 -9.97 -2.78 -4.34
CA VAL A 41 -9.62 -3.54 -3.14
C VAL A 41 -8.11 -3.55 -2.98
N GLU A 42 -7.62 -3.10 -1.82
CA GLU A 42 -6.19 -3.15 -1.49
C GLU A 42 -5.73 -4.60 -1.28
N VAL A 43 -4.58 -4.95 -1.85
CA VAL A 43 -3.92 -6.25 -1.65
C VAL A 43 -2.95 -6.10 -0.48
N THR A 44 -3.31 -6.66 0.67
CA THR A 44 -2.50 -6.60 1.90
C THR A 44 -1.57 -7.80 2.06
N THR A 45 -1.86 -8.91 1.38
CA THR A 45 -1.13 -10.18 1.52
C THR A 45 -1.19 -10.94 0.19
N VAL A 46 -0.07 -11.59 -0.17
CA VAL A 46 0.01 -12.52 -1.29
C VAL A 46 0.32 -13.89 -0.70
N LEU A 47 -0.50 -14.89 -1.05
CA LEU A 47 -0.39 -16.25 -0.56
C LEU A 47 -0.11 -17.18 -1.74
N ASN A 48 0.80 -18.14 -1.56
CA ASN A 48 1.01 -19.23 -2.49
C ASN A 48 0.12 -20.40 -2.06
N ILE A 49 -0.58 -21.00 -3.03
CA ILE A 49 -1.45 -22.15 -2.81
C ILE A 49 -0.85 -23.32 -3.60
N ASP A 50 -0.63 -24.46 -2.95
CA ASP A 50 -0.13 -25.66 -3.62
C ASP A 50 -1.24 -26.43 -4.38
N GLU A 51 -0.86 -27.51 -5.07
CA GLU A 51 -1.80 -28.34 -5.84
C GLU A 51 -2.87 -29.02 -4.96
N ASN A 52 -2.63 -29.15 -3.65
CA ASN A 52 -3.55 -29.74 -2.69
C ASN A 52 -4.44 -28.69 -2.01
N GLY A 53 -4.29 -27.41 -2.34
CA GLY A 53 -4.99 -26.30 -1.71
C GLY A 53 -4.41 -25.89 -0.35
N ALA A 54 -3.23 -26.37 0.03
CA ALA A 54 -2.54 -25.95 1.23
C ALA A 54 -2.03 -24.51 1.06
N VAL A 55 -2.13 -23.74 2.15
CA VAL A 55 -1.73 -22.33 2.19
C VAL A 55 -0.75 -22.16 3.34
N GLU A 56 0.47 -21.74 3.02
CA GLU A 56 1.42 -21.26 4.03
C GLU A 56 1.15 -19.79 4.30
N ASN A 57 0.68 -19.47 5.50
CA ASN A 57 0.52 -18.10 5.93
C ASN A 57 1.86 -17.58 6.50
N PRO A 58 2.26 -16.33 6.22
CA PRO A 58 3.45 -15.72 6.82
C PRO A 58 3.36 -15.64 8.35
#